data_AF-A0A535ZP49-F1
#
_entry.id   AF-A0A535ZP49-F1
#
_cell.length_a   1.000
_cell.length_b   1.000
_cell.length_c   1.000
_cell.angle_alpha   90.00
_cell.angle_beta   90.00
_cell.angle_gamma   90.00
#
_symmetry.space_group_name_H-M   'P 1'
#
loop_
_entity.id
_entity.type
_entity.pdbx_description
1 polymer ?
#
loop_
_entity_poly.entity_id
_entity_poly.type
_entity_poly.pdbx_seq_one_letter_code
_entity_poly.pdbx_strand_id
1 'polypeptide(L)'
;MTNPLDNATLQGRFDHYPIRRGHTRVKELLAAGVNVCLGHDSVMDPWYPLGKADPLQAAFTLAHYGQMSGYEEIRTLIDMITVNGARTLGLTDYGLDPGCKADLVLFDAPTESDAIRLMAPRRLVIRGGKVVARAEPAQHLVTWKGREEPVDFMPVRGQE
;
A
#
# COMPACT_ATOMS: atom_id res chain seq x y z
N MET A 1 11.90 1.41 9.62
CA MET A 1 11.23 0.64 8.55
C MET A 1 10.73 -0.69 9.12
N THR A 2 9.58 -1.18 8.67
CA THR A 2 9.09 -2.55 8.94
C THR A 2 8.70 -3.20 7.62
N ASN A 3 8.86 -4.52 7.50
CA ASN A 3 8.74 -5.26 6.25
C ASN A 3 7.65 -6.33 6.37
N PRO A 4 6.37 -5.95 6.27
CA PRO A 4 5.27 -6.78 6.76
C PRO A 4 5.14 -8.14 6.05
N LEU A 5 5.46 -8.22 4.75
CA LEU A 5 5.40 -9.46 3.97
C LEU A 5 6.43 -10.50 4.47
N ASP A 6 7.70 -10.11 4.54
CA ASP A 6 8.79 -10.93 5.04
C ASP A 6 8.66 -11.20 6.54
N ASN A 7 8.31 -10.18 7.34
CA ASN A 7 8.13 -10.35 8.78
C ASN A 7 7.02 -11.38 9.08
N ALA A 8 5.91 -11.38 8.34
CA ALA A 8 4.84 -12.36 8.51
C ALA A 8 5.25 -13.78 8.07
N THR A 9 6.23 -13.88 7.17
CA THR A 9 6.67 -15.17 6.59
C THR A 9 7.80 -15.81 7.40
N LEU A 10 8.74 -15.00 7.90
CA LEU A 10 10.00 -15.45 8.49
C LEU A 10 9.97 -15.50 10.01
N GLN A 11 9.16 -14.65 10.65
CA GLN A 11 9.10 -14.57 12.11
C GLN A 11 8.17 -15.65 12.69
N GLY A 12 8.35 -15.98 13.96
CA GLY A 12 7.54 -17.00 14.64
C GLY A 12 7.84 -18.45 14.25
N ARG A 13 8.77 -18.71 13.31
CA ARG A 13 9.14 -20.06 12.86
C ARG A 13 9.69 -20.99 13.93
N PHE A 14 10.18 -20.43 15.04
CA PHE A 14 10.68 -21.17 16.20
C PHE A 14 9.73 -21.13 17.41
N ASP A 15 8.59 -20.46 17.29
CA ASP A 15 7.55 -20.53 18.32
C ASP A 15 6.81 -21.86 18.21
N HIS A 16 6.31 -22.35 19.34
CA HIS A 16 5.26 -23.38 19.37
C HIS A 16 3.89 -22.68 19.33
N TYR A 17 2.95 -23.03 20.19
CA TYR A 17 1.70 -22.28 20.31
C TYR A 17 1.63 -21.50 21.63
N PRO A 18 1.20 -20.22 21.59
CA PRO A 18 0.81 -19.44 20.41
C PRO A 18 2.00 -18.93 19.56
N ILE A 19 1.81 -18.83 18.23
CA ILE A 19 2.80 -18.26 17.30
C ILE A 19 2.68 -16.73 17.31
N ARG A 20 3.78 -16.02 17.56
CA ARG A 20 3.77 -14.55 17.54
C ARG A 20 3.62 -14.03 16.11
N ARG A 21 3.16 -12.78 15.99
CA ARG A 21 3.20 -12.06 14.71
C ARG A 21 4.64 -11.83 14.27
N GLY A 22 5.36 -10.93 14.95
CA GLY A 22 6.80 -10.75 14.74
C GLY A 22 7.22 -9.50 13.95
N HIS A 23 6.31 -8.54 13.72
CA HIS A 23 6.71 -7.19 13.30
C HIS A 23 7.08 -6.31 14.50
N THR A 24 7.73 -5.18 14.22
CA THR A 24 8.07 -4.17 15.24
C THR A 24 6.84 -3.44 15.79
N ARG A 25 7.00 -2.64 16.84
CA ARG A 25 5.92 -1.91 17.55
C ARG A 25 5.42 -0.68 16.78
N VAL A 26 4.85 -0.89 15.60
CA VAL A 26 4.50 0.17 14.65
C VAL A 26 3.57 1.21 15.29
N LYS A 27 2.48 0.77 15.92
CA LYS A 27 1.45 1.67 16.48
C LYS A 27 2.02 2.53 17.60
N GLU A 28 2.82 1.92 18.48
CA GLU A 28 3.45 2.60 19.61
C GLU A 28 4.53 3.59 19.15
N LEU A 29 5.32 3.23 18.14
CA LEU A 29 6.33 4.12 17.56
C LEU A 29 5.67 5.33 16.90
N LEU A 30 4.62 5.11 16.11
CA LEU A 30 3.86 6.21 15.48
C LEU A 30 3.21 7.12 16.54
N ALA A 31 2.60 6.54 17.58
CA ALA A 31 2.03 7.30 18.69
C ALA A 31 3.09 8.12 19.47
N ALA A 32 4.34 7.65 19.50
CA ALA A 32 5.46 8.36 20.09
C ALA A 32 6.11 9.40 19.15
N GLY A 33 5.55 9.63 17.95
CA GLY A 33 6.08 10.58 16.98
C GLY A 33 7.32 10.08 16.22
N VAL A 34 7.65 8.79 16.32
CA VAL A 34 8.76 8.19 15.58
C VAL A 34 8.34 7.93 14.13
N ASN A 35 9.20 8.32 13.19
CA ASN A 35 8.98 8.03 11.78
C ASN A 35 9.04 6.52 11.50
N VAL A 36 7.93 5.95 11.02
CA VAL A 36 7.87 4.54 10.58
C VAL A 36 7.43 4.48 9.12
N CYS A 37 8.13 3.68 8.32
CA CYS A 37 7.84 3.44 6.91
C CYS A 37 7.80 1.93 6.62
N LEU A 38 7.25 1.57 5.46
CA LEU A 38 7.16 0.19 4.99
C LEU A 38 8.19 -0.10 3.90
N GLY A 39 8.76 -1.30 3.95
CA GLY A 39 9.47 -1.91 2.85
C GLY A 39 8.74 -3.16 2.35
N HIS A 40 8.94 -3.50 1.08
CA HIS A 40 8.59 -4.84 0.58
C HIS A 40 9.65 -5.88 0.99
N ASP A 41 10.90 -5.43 1.22
CA ASP A 41 12.08 -6.25 1.51
C ASP A 41 12.52 -7.07 0.30
N SER A 42 11.88 -8.21 0.10
CA SER A 42 12.29 -9.25 -0.85
C SER A 42 11.24 -9.44 -1.94
N VAL A 43 11.67 -9.64 -3.20
CA VAL A 43 10.76 -9.88 -4.33
C VAL A 43 11.32 -11.03 -5.17
N MET A 44 10.62 -12.17 -5.14
CA MET A 44 11.01 -13.40 -5.84
C MET A 44 12.47 -13.82 -5.56
N ASP A 45 12.87 -13.82 -4.29
CA ASP A 45 14.20 -14.23 -3.86
C ASP A 45 14.13 -15.40 -2.85
N PRO A 46 15.27 -15.92 -2.34
CA PRO A 46 15.27 -17.04 -1.41
C PRO A 46 14.53 -16.82 -0.08
N TRP A 47 14.32 -15.58 0.36
CA TRP A 47 13.63 -15.25 1.61
C TRP A 47 12.13 -15.03 1.39
N TYR A 48 11.74 -14.48 0.23
CA TYR A 48 10.33 -14.31 -0.14
C TYR A 48 10.08 -14.61 -1.64
N PRO A 49 9.43 -15.73 -1.97
CA PRO A 49 9.27 -16.16 -3.37
C PRO A 49 8.13 -15.44 -4.13
N LEU A 50 7.41 -14.51 -3.49
CA LEU A 50 6.25 -13.83 -4.06
C LEU A 50 6.53 -12.33 -4.31
N GLY A 51 5.49 -11.59 -4.67
CA GLY A 51 5.50 -10.13 -4.76
C GLY A 51 5.71 -9.58 -6.17
N LYS A 52 5.29 -8.33 -6.37
CA LYS A 52 5.50 -7.57 -7.61
C LYS A 52 6.09 -6.18 -7.35
N ALA A 53 6.83 -6.05 -6.24
CA ALA A 53 7.42 -4.79 -5.77
C ALA A 53 6.39 -3.65 -5.59
N ASP A 54 5.18 -3.99 -5.15
CA ASP A 54 4.08 -3.04 -5.01
C ASP A 54 3.93 -2.60 -3.54
N PRO A 55 4.17 -1.32 -3.20
CA PRO A 55 4.03 -0.85 -1.82
C PRO A 55 2.61 -0.99 -1.24
N LEU A 56 1.56 -1.02 -2.07
CA LEU A 56 0.21 -1.31 -1.59
C LEU A 56 0.10 -2.72 -1.03
N GLN A 57 0.90 -3.69 -1.51
CA GLN A 57 0.93 -5.05 -0.93
C GLN A 57 1.45 -5.01 0.50
N ALA A 58 2.53 -4.25 0.74
CA ALA A 58 3.08 -4.08 2.09
C ALA A 58 2.07 -3.37 3.02
N ALA A 59 1.43 -2.29 2.54
CA ALA A 59 0.40 -1.57 3.30
C ALA A 59 -0.81 -2.47 3.63
N PHE A 60 -1.33 -3.20 2.64
CA PHE A 60 -2.45 -4.13 2.81
C PHE A 60 -2.10 -5.24 3.82
N THR A 61 -0.90 -5.81 3.75
CA THR A 61 -0.44 -6.80 4.72
C THR A 61 -0.35 -6.21 6.11
N LEU A 62 0.23 -5.01 6.28
CA LEU A 62 0.32 -4.39 7.61
C LEU A 62 -1.06 -4.00 8.16
N ALA A 63 -2.03 -3.61 7.35
CA ALA A 63 -3.39 -3.32 7.82
C ALA A 63 -3.97 -4.49 8.64
N HIS A 64 -3.76 -5.72 8.16
CA HIS A 64 -4.20 -6.94 8.83
C HIS A 64 -3.24 -7.35 9.94
N TYR A 65 -1.96 -7.46 9.60
CA TYR A 65 -0.91 -7.99 10.46
C TYR A 65 -0.67 -7.08 11.68
N GLY A 66 -0.63 -5.77 11.47
CA GLY A 66 -0.49 -4.74 12.50
C GLY A 66 -1.80 -4.28 13.14
N GLN A 67 -2.96 -4.80 12.74
CA GLN A 67 -4.29 -4.34 13.19
C GLN A 67 -4.45 -2.82 13.04
N MET A 68 -4.17 -2.34 11.84
CA MET A 68 -4.22 -0.94 11.43
C MET A 68 -5.35 -0.74 10.42
N SER A 69 -6.60 -0.95 10.87
CA SER A 69 -7.80 -0.94 10.04
C SER A 69 -8.75 0.23 10.34
N GLY A 70 -8.40 1.10 11.30
CA GLY A 70 -9.15 2.32 11.56
C GLY A 70 -9.02 3.32 10.40
N TYR A 71 -10.01 4.20 10.24
CA TYR A 71 -10.06 5.16 9.13
C TYR A 71 -8.77 6.00 8.99
N GLU A 72 -8.29 6.58 10.11
CA GLU A 72 -7.03 7.34 10.11
C GLU A 72 -5.78 6.45 10.00
N GLU A 73 -5.86 5.19 10.44
CA GLU A 73 -4.75 4.24 10.30
C GLU A 73 -4.55 3.86 8.82
N ILE A 74 -5.62 3.75 8.03
CA ILE A 74 -5.54 3.53 6.59
C ILE A 74 -4.81 4.67 5.87
N ARG A 75 -5.09 5.93 6.23
CA ARG A 75 -4.32 7.08 5.73
C ARG A 75 -2.86 7.01 6.14
N THR A 76 -2.62 6.66 7.41
CA THR A 76 -1.27 6.48 7.94
C THR A 76 -0.50 5.41 7.15
N LEU A 77 -1.13 4.33 6.72
CA LEU A 77 -0.49 3.30 5.89
C LEU A 77 -0.03 3.85 4.53
N ILE A 78 -0.79 4.78 3.91
CA ILE A 78 -0.34 5.49 2.70
C ILE A 78 0.88 6.34 3.01
N ASP A 79 0.89 7.09 4.11
CA ASP A 79 2.06 7.88 4.52
C ASP A 79 3.29 7.00 4.72
N MET A 80 3.12 5.81 5.31
CA MET A 80 4.19 4.85 5.54
C MET A 80 4.82 4.30 4.26
N ILE A 81 4.11 4.30 3.12
CA ILE A 81 4.63 3.92 1.79
C ILE A 81 4.97 5.12 0.90
N THR A 82 4.80 6.35 1.39
CA THR A 82 5.07 7.59 0.64
C THR A 82 5.97 8.52 1.48
N VAL A 83 5.39 9.50 2.18
CA VAL A 83 6.11 10.59 2.86
C VAL A 83 7.04 10.11 3.97
N ASN A 84 6.68 9.06 4.72
CA ASN A 84 7.56 8.52 5.75
C ASN A 84 8.75 7.75 5.15
N GLY A 85 8.55 7.13 3.99
CA GLY A 85 9.62 6.52 3.19
C GLY A 85 10.59 7.59 2.69
N ALA A 86 10.08 8.67 2.11
CA ALA A 86 10.86 9.81 1.69
C ALA A 86 11.67 10.44 2.85
N ARG A 87 11.03 10.60 4.02
CA ARG A 87 11.70 11.08 5.24
C ARG A 87 12.83 10.13 5.69
N THR A 88 12.60 8.82 5.62
CA THR A 88 13.63 7.80 5.95
C THR A 88 14.84 7.92 5.04
N LEU A 89 14.63 8.25 3.76
CA LEU A 89 15.68 8.43 2.76
C LEU A 89 16.32 9.84 2.78
N GLY A 90 15.84 10.75 3.62
CA GLY A 90 16.36 12.13 3.70
C GLY A 90 16.01 13.00 2.50
N LEU A 91 14.91 12.71 1.79
CA LEU A 91 14.47 13.52 0.65
C LEU A 91 13.85 14.84 1.15
N THR A 92 14.32 15.97 0.61
CA THR A 92 13.85 17.32 0.99
C THR A 92 12.78 17.89 0.07
N ASP A 93 12.74 17.42 -1.19
CA ASP A 93 11.88 17.98 -2.25
C ASP A 93 10.75 17.02 -2.65
N TYR A 94 10.24 16.24 -1.70
CA TYR A 94 9.21 15.21 -1.90
C TYR A 94 7.86 15.66 -1.34
N GLY A 95 6.83 15.65 -2.16
CA GLY A 95 5.48 16.06 -1.80
C GLY A 95 4.71 16.60 -3.00
N LEU A 96 3.47 17.01 -2.77
CA LEU A 96 2.60 17.62 -3.79
C LEU A 96 2.48 19.14 -3.63
N ASP A 97 3.33 19.74 -2.78
CA ASP A 97 3.32 21.17 -2.50
C ASP A 97 4.06 21.98 -3.59
N PRO A 98 3.67 23.24 -3.82
CA PRO A 98 4.42 24.13 -4.70
C PRO A 98 5.91 24.23 -4.30
N GLY A 99 6.79 24.04 -5.28
CA GLY A 99 8.25 24.03 -5.07
C GLY A 99 8.85 22.62 -4.99
N CYS A 100 8.06 21.59 -4.71
CA CYS A 100 8.49 20.19 -4.86
C CYS A 100 8.70 19.83 -6.34
N LYS A 101 9.40 18.71 -6.57
CA LYS A 101 9.52 18.13 -7.91
C LYS A 101 8.13 17.71 -8.41
N ALA A 102 7.88 17.89 -9.71
CA ALA A 102 6.65 17.42 -10.36
C ALA A 102 6.68 15.88 -10.56
N ASP A 103 6.83 15.15 -9.46
CA ASP A 103 6.90 13.69 -9.35
C ASP A 103 5.65 13.20 -8.63
N LEU A 104 4.76 12.47 -9.31
CA LEU A 104 3.53 11.97 -8.70
C LEU A 104 3.04 10.68 -9.35
N VAL A 105 2.20 9.94 -8.62
CA VAL A 105 1.55 8.72 -9.07
C VAL A 105 0.05 8.91 -8.97
N LEU A 106 -0.67 8.65 -10.06
CA LEU A 106 -2.12 8.64 -10.09
C LEU A 106 -2.65 7.21 -9.99
N PHE A 107 -3.42 6.92 -8.97
CA PHE A 107 -4.09 5.64 -8.78
C PHE A 107 -5.49 5.66 -9.41
N ASP A 108 -5.96 4.50 -9.87
CA ASP A 108 -7.36 4.29 -10.25
C ASP A 108 -8.23 4.02 -9.02
N ALA A 109 -8.26 4.98 -8.11
CA ALA A 109 -9.03 4.91 -6.87
C ALA A 109 -9.37 6.33 -6.40
N PRO A 110 -10.59 6.57 -5.89
CA PRO A 110 -10.98 7.91 -5.44
C PRO A 110 -10.47 8.25 -4.04
N THR A 111 -10.08 7.26 -3.24
CA THR A 111 -9.58 7.45 -1.87
C THR A 111 -8.39 6.52 -1.57
N GLU A 112 -7.66 6.82 -0.49
CA GLU A 112 -6.60 5.98 0.05
C GLU A 112 -7.11 4.59 0.44
N SER A 113 -8.30 4.53 1.04
CA SER A 113 -8.93 3.28 1.43
C SER A 113 -9.28 2.43 0.20
N ASP A 114 -9.81 3.06 -0.84
CA ASP A 114 -10.07 2.39 -2.11
C ASP A 114 -8.78 1.91 -2.77
N ALA A 115 -7.71 2.72 -2.72
CA ALA A 115 -6.41 2.34 -3.28
C ALA A 115 -5.86 1.07 -2.62
N ILE A 116 -5.93 0.97 -1.28
CA ILE A 116 -5.47 -0.22 -0.55
C ILE A 116 -6.42 -1.40 -0.78
N ARG A 117 -7.73 -1.25 -0.57
CA ARG A 117 -8.67 -2.39 -0.61
C ARG A 117 -8.80 -3.01 -1.99
N LEU A 118 -8.69 -2.20 -3.05
CA LEU A 118 -8.78 -2.65 -4.44
C LEU A 118 -7.42 -3.06 -5.00
N MET A 119 -6.32 -2.86 -4.26
CA MET A 119 -4.96 -2.98 -4.78
C MET A 119 -4.81 -2.17 -6.09
N ALA A 120 -5.27 -0.92 -6.04
CA ALA A 120 -5.58 -0.13 -7.23
C ALA A 120 -4.37 0.02 -8.18
N PRO A 121 -4.58 -0.11 -9.50
CA PRO A 121 -3.52 0.10 -10.46
C PRO A 121 -3.10 1.57 -10.52
N ARG A 122 -1.85 1.82 -10.92
CA ARG A 122 -1.34 3.17 -11.18
C ARG A 122 -1.68 3.51 -12.63
N ARG A 123 -2.60 4.46 -12.84
CA ARG A 123 -2.95 4.93 -14.19
C ARG A 123 -1.80 5.67 -14.83
N LEU A 124 -1.13 6.52 -14.06
CA LEU A 124 -0.03 7.36 -14.53
C LEU A 124 1.07 7.45 -13.48
N VAL A 125 2.31 7.46 -13.95
CA VAL A 125 3.49 7.85 -13.17
C VAL A 125 4.12 9.04 -13.89
N ILE A 126 4.26 10.15 -13.18
CA ILE A 126 4.85 11.39 -13.67
C ILE A 126 6.16 11.61 -12.93
N ARG A 127 7.22 11.95 -13.67
CA ARG A 127 8.52 12.33 -13.11
C ARG A 127 9.07 13.54 -13.85
N GLY A 128 9.42 14.58 -13.11
CA GLY A 128 9.87 15.87 -13.64
C GLY A 128 8.84 16.50 -14.58
N GLY A 129 7.55 16.32 -14.29
CA GLY A 129 6.44 16.83 -15.12
C GLY A 129 6.20 16.04 -16.42
N LYS A 130 6.85 14.89 -16.61
CA LYS A 130 6.68 14.03 -17.79
C LYS A 130 6.08 12.69 -17.39
N VAL A 131 5.14 12.18 -18.19
CA VAL A 131 4.62 10.81 -18.00
C VAL A 131 5.73 9.82 -18.34
N VAL A 132 6.11 8.97 -17.38
CA VAL A 132 7.15 7.95 -17.53
C VAL A 132 6.59 6.52 -17.51
N ALA A 133 5.37 6.33 -16.98
CA ALA A 133 4.64 5.07 -17.08
C ALA A 133 3.13 5.31 -17.13
N ARG A 134 2.41 4.39 -17.77
CA ARG A 134 0.95 4.39 -17.88
C ARG A 134 0.44 2.95 -17.84
N ALA A 135 -0.72 2.74 -17.23
CA ALA A 135 -1.46 1.49 -17.33
C ALA A 135 -2.95 1.79 -17.56
N GLU A 136 -3.60 0.93 -18.35
CA GLU A 136 -5.06 0.88 -18.43
C GLU A 136 -5.57 -0.11 -17.39
N PRO A 137 -6.47 0.29 -16.46
CA PRO A 137 -7.09 -0.61 -15.51
C PRO A 137 -7.82 -1.75 -16.22
N ALA A 138 -7.83 -2.94 -15.61
CA ALA A 138 -8.59 -4.06 -16.12
C ALA A 138 -10.09 -3.73 -16.12
N GLN A 139 -10.79 -4.18 -17.16
CA GLN A 139 -12.25 -4.18 -17.17
C GLN A 139 -12.74 -5.54 -16.71
N HIS A 140 -13.61 -5.55 -15.70
CA HIS A 140 -14.24 -6.77 -15.22
C HIS A 140 -15.69 -6.78 -15.70
N LEU A 141 -16.06 -7.81 -16.44
CA LEU A 141 -17.42 -8.04 -16.93
C LEU A 141 -17.97 -9.29 -16.24
N VAL A 142 -19.20 -9.21 -15.74
CA VAL A 142 -19.94 -10.37 -15.26
C VAL A 142 -20.98 -10.72 -16.29
N THR A 143 -20.90 -11.94 -16.83
CA THR A 143 -21.93 -12.49 -17.71
C THR A 143 -22.95 -13.26 -16.88
N TRP A 144 -24.16 -12.73 -16.75
CA TRP A 144 -25.25 -13.37 -16.02
C TRP A 144 -26.54 -13.36 -16.83
N LYS A 145 -27.16 -14.54 -17.01
CA LYS A 145 -28.40 -14.73 -17.80
C LYS A 145 -28.33 -14.12 -19.21
N GLY A 146 -27.17 -14.22 -19.87
CA GLY A 146 -26.95 -13.70 -21.22
C GLY A 146 -26.80 -12.17 -21.31
N ARG A 147 -26.63 -11.47 -20.18
CA ARG A 147 -26.28 -10.05 -20.12
C ARG A 147 -24.88 -9.89 -19.55
N GLU A 148 -24.13 -8.93 -20.10
CA GLU A 148 -22.84 -8.51 -19.55
C GLU A 148 -23.00 -7.20 -18.81
N GLU A 149 -22.49 -7.15 -17.58
CA GLU A 149 -22.51 -5.97 -16.73
C GLU A 149 -21.09 -5.68 -16.23
N PRO A 150 -20.60 -4.43 -16.31
CA PRO A 150 -19.30 -4.06 -15.77
C PRO A 150 -19.32 -4.04 -14.25
N VAL A 151 -18.21 -4.46 -13.65
CA VAL A 151 -17.99 -4.42 -12.20
C VAL A 151 -16.69 -3.68 -11.91
N ASP A 152 -16.78 -2.62 -11.10
CA ASP A 152 -15.64 -1.81 -10.66
C ASP A 152 -15.30 -2.00 -9.17
N PHE A 153 -16.06 -2.87 -8.48
CA PHE A 153 -15.94 -3.15 -7.05
C PHE A 153 -16.12 -1.91 -6.14
N MET A 154 -16.74 -0.85 -6.65
CA MET A 154 -17.14 0.30 -5.85
C MET A 154 -18.50 0.06 -5.19
N PRO A 155 -18.75 0.63 -3.99
CA PRO A 155 -20.09 0.63 -3.41
C PRO A 155 -21.08 1.31 -4.36
N VAL A 156 -22.33 0.84 -4.36
CA VAL A 156 -23.41 1.47 -5.12
C VAL A 156 -23.57 2.91 -4.65
N ARG A 157 -23.33 3.88 -5.53
CA ARG A 157 -23.51 5.30 -5.22
C ARG A 157 -25.00 5.55 -4.91
N GLY A 158 -25.34 5.84 -3.66
CA GLY A 158 -26.71 6.20 -3.26
C GLY A 158 -27.31 5.49 -2.05
N GLN A 159 -26.52 4.82 -1.21
CA GLN A 159 -26.96 4.40 0.13
C GLN A 159 -25.98 4.96 1.17
N GLU A 160 -26.25 6.19 1.61
CA GLU A 160 -25.86 6.70 2.93
C GLU A 160 -26.97 6.38 3.93
#